data_AF-A0A6J3KJ81-F1
#
_entry.id   AF-A0A6J3KJ81-F1
#
_cell.length_a   1.000
_cell.length_b   1.000
_cell.length_c   1.000
_cell.angle_alpha   90.00
_cell.angle_beta   90.00
_cell.angle_gamma   90.00
#
_symmetry.space_group_name_H-M   'P 1'
#
loop_
_entity.id
_entity.type
_entity.pdbx_description
1 polymer ?
#
loop_
_entity_poly.entity_id
_entity_poly.type
_entity_poly.pdbx_seq_one_letter_code
_entity_poly.pdbx_strand_id
1 'polypeptide(L)'
;MLERLQATPSFLPLSIFDIGTICAAKYLENGQWRRPKILSHSEEGTEVLCIDYGNITITNETRTLPFINVPPLSKCCAMKKPNSINSWPLDACKIFEELAVGGKAMFQFEILDDISNLLSVKLSFNGKNVADILVPLYF
;
A
#
# COMPACT_ATOMS: atom_id res chain seq x y z
N MET A 1 -3.54 16.95 1.65
CA MET A 1 -4.25 15.74 1.15
C MET A 1 -5.52 15.45 1.96
N LEU A 2 -5.45 15.36 3.29
CA LEU A 2 -6.63 15.19 4.16
C LEU A 2 -7.68 16.31 4.03
N GLU A 3 -7.26 17.56 3.83
CA GLU A 3 -8.16 18.71 3.73
C GLU A 3 -9.19 18.58 2.60
N ARG A 4 -8.83 17.98 1.46
CA ARG A 4 -9.73 17.82 0.31
C ARG A 4 -10.78 16.72 0.49
N LEU A 5 -10.56 15.82 1.45
CA LEU A 5 -11.54 14.79 1.83
C LEU A 5 -12.43 15.23 2.99
N GLN A 6 -12.29 16.47 3.51
CA GLN A 6 -13.19 16.98 4.54
C GLN A 6 -14.63 17.18 4.00
N ALA A 7 -14.77 17.51 2.72
CA ALA A 7 -16.06 17.63 2.05
C ALA A 7 -16.69 16.29 1.64
N THR A 8 -16.02 15.15 1.86
CA THR A 8 -16.47 13.85 1.35
C THR A 8 -17.89 13.44 1.76
N PRO A 9 -18.40 13.76 2.96
CA PRO A 9 -19.79 13.47 3.31
C PRO A 9 -20.83 14.10 2.37
N SER A 10 -20.46 15.19 1.67
CA SER A 10 -21.30 15.88 0.68
C SER A 10 -21.22 15.31 -0.74
N PHE A 11 -20.28 14.39 -1.00
CA PHE A 11 -20.13 13.77 -2.32
C PHE A 11 -21.28 12.79 -2.57
N LEU A 12 -21.55 12.53 -3.85
CA LEU A 12 -22.58 11.57 -4.25
C LEU A 12 -22.18 10.15 -3.82
N PRO A 13 -23.13 9.31 -3.38
CA PRO A 13 -22.90 7.87 -3.23
C PRO A 13 -22.28 7.27 -4.49
N LEU A 14 -21.39 6.29 -4.31
CA LEU A 14 -20.90 5.52 -5.45
C LEU A 14 -22.00 4.53 -5.87
N SER A 15 -22.33 4.52 -7.15
CA SER A 15 -23.36 3.64 -7.71
C SER A 15 -22.81 2.51 -8.58
N ILE A 16 -21.55 2.63 -9.02
CA ILE A 16 -20.87 1.67 -9.90
C ILE A 16 -19.59 1.21 -9.20
N PHE A 17 -19.44 -0.10 -9.03
CA PHE A 17 -18.37 -0.71 -8.24
C PHE A 17 -17.40 -1.51 -9.12
N ASP A 18 -17.02 -0.93 -10.26
CA ASP A 18 -16.09 -1.59 -11.17
C ASP A 18 -14.69 -1.69 -10.56
N ILE A 19 -14.07 -2.87 -10.70
CA ILE A 19 -12.69 -3.11 -10.27
C ILE A 19 -11.77 -2.07 -10.91
N GLY A 20 -10.92 -1.45 -10.09
CA GLY A 20 -10.01 -0.39 -10.54
C GLY A 20 -10.57 1.04 -10.42
N THR A 21 -11.86 1.22 -10.11
CA THR A 21 -12.45 2.54 -9.87
C THR A 21 -11.81 3.19 -8.64
N ILE A 22 -11.33 4.42 -8.79
CA ILE A 22 -10.87 5.25 -7.67
C ILE A 22 -12.07 6.00 -7.10
N CYS A 23 -12.33 5.83 -5.81
CA CYS A 23 -13.44 6.47 -5.11
C CYS A 23 -12.95 7.18 -3.85
N ALA A 24 -13.88 7.79 -3.11
CA ALA A 24 -13.64 8.15 -1.72
C ALA A 24 -14.30 7.09 -0.85
N ALA A 25 -13.59 6.58 0.16
CA ALA A 25 -14.18 5.63 1.09
C ALA A 25 -13.77 5.92 2.53
N LYS A 26 -14.68 5.64 3.45
CA LYS A 26 -14.44 5.79 4.88
C LYS A 26 -13.91 4.48 5.45
N TYR A 27 -12.75 4.54 6.08
CA TYR A 27 -12.09 3.36 6.65
C TYR A 27 -12.68 3.08 8.03
N LEU A 28 -13.10 1.83 8.27
CA LEU A 28 -13.78 1.45 9.51
C LEU A 28 -12.88 1.59 10.74
N GLU A 29 -11.58 1.33 10.57
CA GLU A 29 -10.57 1.35 11.63
C GLU A 29 -10.43 2.70 12.35
N ASN A 30 -10.61 3.81 11.62
CA ASN A 30 -10.33 5.16 12.15
C ASN A 30 -11.36 6.22 11.73
N GLY A 31 -12.36 5.84 10.94
CA GLY A 31 -13.41 6.74 10.43
C GLY A 31 -12.91 7.78 9.43
N GLN A 32 -11.66 7.70 8.97
CA GLN A 32 -11.08 8.68 8.04
C GLN A 32 -11.42 8.33 6.59
N TRP A 33 -11.68 9.37 5.81
CA TRP A 33 -11.83 9.26 4.37
C TRP A 33 -10.47 9.12 3.69
N ARG A 34 -10.41 8.25 2.68
CA ARG A 34 -9.23 7.97 1.86
C ARG A 34 -9.60 7.92 0.38
N ARG A 35 -8.60 7.84 -0.51
CA ARG A 35 -8.76 7.64 -1.96
C ARG A 35 -8.42 6.22 -2.37
N PRO A 36 -9.25 5.21 -2.09
CA PRO A 36 -8.86 3.87 -2.47
C PRO A 36 -9.31 3.52 -3.89
N LYS A 37 -8.75 2.44 -4.40
CA LYS A 37 -9.12 1.77 -5.64
C LYS A 37 -9.91 0.50 -5.30
N ILE A 38 -11.04 0.27 -5.96
CA ILE A 38 -11.84 -0.95 -5.77
C ILE A 38 -11.06 -2.18 -6.23
N LEU A 39 -10.99 -3.20 -5.38
CA LEU A 39 -10.44 -4.52 -5.69
C LEU A 39 -11.54 -5.54 -5.95
N SER A 40 -12.58 -5.54 -5.12
CA SER A 40 -13.75 -6.40 -5.25
C SER A 40 -14.96 -5.80 -4.53
N HIS A 41 -16.17 -6.29 -4.85
CA HIS A 41 -17.41 -5.87 -4.20
C HIS A 41 -18.34 -7.09 -4.02
N SER A 42 -18.87 -7.26 -2.82
CA SER A 42 -19.75 -8.36 -2.43
C SER A 42 -20.76 -7.91 -1.36
N GLU A 43 -21.58 -8.84 -0.86
CA GLU A 43 -22.55 -8.58 0.21
C GLU A 43 -21.88 -8.19 1.54
N GLU A 44 -20.65 -8.64 1.76
CA GLU A 44 -19.83 -8.31 2.94
C GLU A 44 -19.22 -6.89 2.87
N GLY A 45 -19.23 -6.28 1.68
CA GLY A 45 -18.78 -4.91 1.45
C GLY A 45 -17.87 -4.77 0.24
N THR A 46 -17.19 -3.62 0.16
CA THR A 46 -16.23 -3.32 -0.91
C THR A 46 -14.82 -3.45 -0.39
N GLU A 47 -14.04 -4.37 -0.95
CA GLU A 47 -12.61 -4.45 -0.70
C GLU A 47 -11.88 -3.39 -1.52
N VAL A 48 -11.05 -2.59 -0.86
CA VAL A 48 -10.43 -1.43 -1.48
C VAL A 48 -8.96 -1.28 -1.07
N LEU A 49 -8.10 -0.91 -2.02
CA LEU A 49 -6.67 -0.61 -1.80
C LEU A 49 -6.46 0.89 -1.67
N CYS A 50 -5.90 1.36 -0.55
CA CYS A 50 -5.54 2.77 -0.41
C CYS A 50 -4.39 3.14 -1.35
N ILE A 51 -4.62 3.98 -2.37
CA ILE A 51 -3.56 4.37 -3.31
C ILE A 51 -2.54 5.33 -2.70
N ASP A 52 -2.81 5.82 -1.48
CA ASP A 52 -1.96 6.79 -0.78
C ASP A 52 -1.11 6.13 0.32
N TYR A 53 -1.48 4.92 0.77
CA TYR A 53 -0.83 4.23 1.88
C TYR A 53 -0.51 2.75 1.61
N GLY A 54 -1.15 2.14 0.60
CA GLY A 54 -0.88 0.76 0.19
C GLY A 54 -1.61 -0.31 1.01
N ASN A 55 -2.40 0.03 2.03
CA ASN A 55 -3.16 -0.93 2.81
C ASN A 55 -4.52 -1.27 2.18
N ILE A 56 -4.96 -2.52 2.37
CA ILE A 56 -6.26 -3.04 1.93
C ILE A 56 -7.20 -3.07 3.11
N THR A 57 -8.47 -2.75 2.89
CA THR A 57 -9.53 -2.88 3.90
C THR A 57 -10.88 -3.13 3.23
N ILE A 58 -11.89 -3.48 4.02
CA ILE A 58 -13.29 -3.59 3.58
C ILE A 58 -14.07 -2.37 4.10
N THR A 59 -14.91 -1.79 3.25
CA THR A 59 -15.76 -0.66 3.59
C THR A 59 -17.14 -0.75 2.95
N ASN A 60 -18.13 -0.22 3.66
CA ASN A 60 -19.52 -0.09 3.20
C ASN A 60 -19.90 1.37 2.90
N GLU A 61 -18.97 2.32 3.10
CA GLU A 61 -19.23 3.74 2.92
C GLU A 61 -18.31 4.30 1.83
N THR A 62 -18.81 4.28 0.60
CA THR A 62 -18.14 4.81 -0.58
C THR A 62 -18.89 6.00 -1.16
N ARG A 63 -18.13 6.90 -1.80
CA ARG A 63 -18.61 8.08 -2.50
C ARG A 63 -17.85 8.26 -3.81
N THR A 64 -18.51 8.86 -4.79
CA THR A 64 -17.87 9.29 -6.03
C THR A 64 -16.79 10.30 -5.69
N LEU A 65 -15.57 10.06 -6.18
CA LEU A 65 -14.48 11.01 -6.03
C LEU A 65 -14.54 11.99 -7.20
N PRO A 66 -14.67 13.31 -6.97
CA PRO A 66 -14.55 14.28 -8.04
C PRO A 66 -13.13 14.23 -8.63
N PHE A 67 -12.93 14.84 -9.80
CA PHE A 67 -11.60 14.90 -10.39
C PHE A 67 -10.61 15.57 -9.42
N ILE A 68 -9.55 14.84 -9.06
CA ILE A 68 -8.49 15.33 -8.18
C ILE A 68 -7.16 15.08 -8.89
N ASN A 69 -6.47 16.17 -9.24
CA ASN A 69 -5.15 16.12 -9.87
C ASN A 69 -4.04 15.85 -8.84
N VAL A 70 -4.10 14.70 -8.18
CA VAL A 70 -3.08 14.23 -7.25
C VAL A 70 -2.78 12.77 -7.59
N PRO A 71 -1.53 12.42 -7.94
CA PRO A 71 -1.19 11.02 -8.23
C PRO A 71 -1.33 10.15 -6.96
N PRO A 72 -1.33 8.82 -7.10
CA PRO A 72 -1.13 7.91 -5.97
C PRO A 72 0.13 8.27 -5.19
N LEU A 73 0.05 8.27 -3.86
CA LEU A 73 1.20 8.57 -2.99
C LEU A 73 1.95 7.32 -2.50
N SER A 74 1.42 6.13 -2.77
CA SER A 74 2.13 4.87 -2.54
C SER A 74 2.43 4.15 -3.86
N LYS A 75 3.50 3.34 -3.85
CA LYS A 75 3.86 2.47 -4.97
C LYS A 75 4.10 1.06 -4.44
N CYS A 76 3.53 0.07 -5.11
CA CYS A 76 3.75 -1.33 -4.78
C CYS A 76 5.10 -1.76 -5.37
N CYS A 77 5.97 -2.29 -4.50
CA CYS A 77 7.33 -2.69 -4.85
C CYS A 77 7.64 -4.04 -4.22
N ALA A 78 8.62 -4.76 -4.77
CA ALA A 78 9.16 -5.98 -4.19
C ALA A 78 10.66 -5.84 -3.95
N MET A 79 11.09 -6.16 -2.74
CA MET A 79 12.52 -6.19 -2.42
C MET A 79 13.19 -7.39 -3.09
N LYS A 80 14.29 -7.14 -3.81
CA LYS A 80 15.06 -8.19 -4.46
C LYS A 80 15.62 -9.17 -3.44
N LYS A 81 15.24 -10.43 -3.58
CA LYS A 81 15.78 -11.54 -2.80
C LYS A 81 17.16 -11.96 -3.31
N PRO A 82 18.08 -12.40 -2.43
CA PRO A 82 19.29 -13.09 -2.84
C PRO A 82 18.98 -14.29 -3.73
N ASN A 83 19.90 -14.62 -4.64
CA ASN A 83 19.74 -15.77 -5.54
C ASN A 83 19.75 -17.12 -4.80
N SER A 84 20.23 -17.15 -3.55
CA SER A 84 20.27 -18.33 -2.70
C SER A 84 18.92 -18.73 -2.11
N ILE A 85 17.89 -17.86 -2.18
CA ILE A 85 16.56 -18.14 -1.63
C ILE A 85 15.45 -18.00 -2.68
N ASN A 86 14.43 -18.85 -2.60
CA ASN A 86 13.28 -18.82 -3.50
C ASN A 86 12.17 -17.87 -3.03
N SER A 87 12.05 -17.67 -1.72
CA SER A 87 11.12 -16.74 -1.07
C SER A 87 11.74 -16.22 0.23
N TRP A 88 11.28 -15.07 0.70
CA TRP A 88 11.65 -14.58 2.03
C TRP A 88 11.08 -15.51 3.11
N PRO A 89 11.91 -16.02 4.04
CA PRO A 89 11.42 -16.78 5.19
C PRO A 89 10.53 -15.92 6.10
N LEU A 90 9.63 -16.56 6.84
CA LEU A 90 8.68 -15.85 7.72
C LEU A 90 9.40 -14.98 8.77
N ASP A 91 10.52 -15.45 9.33
CA ASP A 91 11.25 -14.69 10.35
C ASP A 91 11.96 -13.46 9.75
N ALA A 92 12.42 -13.55 8.50
CA ALA A 92 12.93 -12.39 7.77
C ALA A 92 11.82 -11.34 7.54
N CYS A 93 10.59 -11.78 7.23
CA CYS A 93 9.45 -10.87 7.12
C CYS A 93 9.14 -10.17 8.45
N LYS A 94 9.15 -10.90 9.58
CA LYS A 94 8.95 -10.31 10.92
C LYS A 94 10.01 -9.27 11.27
N ILE A 95 11.29 -9.57 11.05
CA ILE A 95 12.36 -8.59 11.28
C ILE A 95 12.17 -7.36 10.39
N PHE A 96 11.77 -7.56 9.14
CA PHE A 96 11.49 -6.42 8.26
C PHE A 96 10.33 -5.56 8.77
N GLU A 97 9.26 -6.16 9.28
CA GLU A 97 8.14 -5.45 9.90
C GLU A 97 8.57 -4.65 11.14
N GLU A 98 9.43 -5.23 11.98
CA GLU A 98 10.04 -4.56 13.13
C GLU A 98 10.90 -3.36 12.69
N LEU A 99 11.75 -3.55 11.67
CA LEU A 99 12.56 -2.49 11.07
C LEU A 99 11.70 -1.38 10.46
N ALA A 100 10.54 -1.72 9.89
CA ALA A 100 9.65 -0.75 9.26
C ALA A 100 8.92 0.14 10.28
N VAL A 101 8.81 -0.29 11.55
CA VAL A 101 8.17 0.45 12.65
C VAL A 101 6.77 0.97 12.25
N GLY A 102 5.96 0.09 11.66
CA GLY A 102 4.62 0.46 11.16
C GLY A 102 4.65 1.55 10.08
N GLY A 103 5.68 1.56 9.24
CA GLY A 103 5.86 2.52 8.15
C GLY A 103 6.52 3.85 8.54
N LYS A 104 7.05 3.97 9.77
CA LYS A 104 7.72 5.20 10.24
C LYS A 104 9.21 5.23 9.90
N ALA A 105 9.81 4.07 9.61
CA ALA A 105 11.21 4.01 9.25
C ALA A 105 11.46 4.51 7.83
N MET A 106 12.54 5.28 7.67
CA MET A 106 12.98 5.79 6.37
C MET A 106 14.03 4.84 5.79
N PHE A 107 13.74 4.28 4.62
CA PHE A 107 14.68 3.48 3.85
C PHE A 107 15.18 4.27 2.65
N GLN A 108 16.47 4.14 2.36
CA GLN A 108 17.00 4.48 1.04
C GLN A 108 16.65 3.34 0.09
N PHE A 109 16.35 3.66 -1.17
CA PHE A 109 16.04 2.63 -2.15
C PHE A 109 16.69 2.90 -3.50
N GLU A 110 16.96 1.83 -4.23
CA GLU A 110 17.40 1.83 -5.61
C GLU A 110 16.43 0.98 -6.44
N ILE A 111 16.03 1.46 -7.61
CA ILE A 111 15.20 0.71 -8.56
C ILE A 111 16.12 -0.20 -9.38
N LEU A 112 15.85 -1.51 -9.34
CA LEU A 112 16.67 -2.51 -10.04
C LEU A 112 16.03 -2.96 -11.35
N ASP A 113 14.70 -3.01 -11.40
CA ASP A 113 13.93 -3.40 -12.59
C ASP A 113 12.55 -2.73 -12.54
N ASP A 114 12.15 -2.15 -13.66
CA ASP A 114 10.85 -1.49 -13.88
C ASP A 114 10.11 -2.07 -15.11
N ILE A 115 10.56 -3.24 -15.61
CA ILE A 115 10.02 -3.88 -16.82
C ILE A 115 8.70 -4.62 -16.52
N SER A 116 8.44 -4.97 -15.25
CA SER A 116 7.21 -5.64 -14.81
C SER A 116 6.30 -4.71 -14.01
N ASN A 117 4.99 -5.00 -13.97
CA ASN A 117 4.01 -4.25 -13.15
C ASN A 117 4.37 -4.16 -11.65
N LEU A 118 5.35 -4.96 -11.19
CA LEU A 118 5.88 -4.93 -9.85
C LEU A 118 7.32 -4.43 -9.85
N LEU A 119 7.53 -3.28 -9.21
CA LEU A 119 8.80 -2.59 -9.24
C LEU A 119 9.80 -3.26 -8.29
N SER A 120 10.93 -3.73 -8.81
CA SER A 120 11.93 -4.40 -7.97
C SER A 120 12.89 -3.37 -7.37
N VAL A 121 13.04 -3.40 -6.05
CA VAL A 121 13.87 -2.44 -5.32
C VAL A 121 14.93 -3.13 -4.46
N LYS A 122 16.05 -2.44 -4.29
CA LYS A 122 17.01 -2.68 -3.20
C LYS A 122 16.74 -1.66 -2.11
N LEU A 123 16.62 -2.11 -0.86
CA LEU A 123 16.44 -1.23 0.29
C LEU A 123 17.73 -1.15 1.10
N SER A 124 18.04 0.04 1.61
CA SER A 124 19.12 0.28 2.56
C SER A 124 18.61 1.02 3.78
N PHE A 125 19.02 0.57 4.97
CA PHE A 125 18.69 1.17 6.25
C PHE A 125 19.98 1.50 7.00
N ASN A 126 20.16 2.77 7.39
CA ASN A 126 21.39 3.26 8.02
C ASN A 126 22.67 2.88 7.24
N GLY A 127 22.63 2.97 5.92
CA GLY A 127 23.75 2.65 5.02
C GLY A 127 24.01 1.15 4.81
N LYS A 128 23.21 0.26 5.39
CA LYS A 128 23.31 -1.19 5.19
C LYS A 128 22.19 -1.70 4.30
N ASN A 129 22.51 -2.60 3.37
CA ASN A 129 21.52 -3.30 2.58
C ASN A 129 20.61 -4.14 3.48
N VAL A 130 19.30 -3.95 3.36
CA VAL A 130 18.31 -4.65 4.20
C VAL A 130 18.35 -6.15 3.95
N ALA A 131 18.59 -6.61 2.71
CA ALA A 131 18.71 -8.04 2.44
C ALA A 131 19.81 -8.70 3.30
N ASP A 132 20.94 -8.01 3.50
CA ASP A 132 22.05 -8.51 4.31
C ASP A 132 21.77 -8.45 5.82
N ILE A 133 20.76 -7.66 6.26
CA ILE A 133 20.27 -7.64 7.64
C ILE A 133 19.33 -8.82 7.90
N LEU A 134 18.56 -9.24 6.89
CA LEU A 134 17.55 -10.28 7.01
C LEU A 134 18.10 -11.70 6.81
N VAL A 135 19.18 -11.85 6.04
CA VAL A 135 19.83 -13.13 5.72
C VAL A 135 20.59 -13.80 6.89
N PRO A 136 21.19 -13.10 7.88
CA PRO A 136 22.01 -13.72 8.93
C PRO A 136 21.26 -14.63 9.91
N LEU A 137 19.97 -14.91 9.73
CA LEU A 137 19.22 -15.84 10.59
C LEU A 137 19.42 -17.33 10.26
N TYR A 138 20.21 -17.67 9.23
CA TYR A 138 20.30 -19.05 8.73
C TYR A 138 21.72 -19.57 8.47
N PHE A 139 22.73 -18.96 9.10
CA PHE A 139 24.06 -19.57 9.32
C PHE A 139 24.57 -19.31 10.73
#